data_AF-A0A1F5RVY3-F1
#
_entry.id   AF-A0A1F5RVY3-F1
#
_cell.length_a   1.000
_cell.length_b   1.000
_cell.length_c   1.000
_cell.angle_alpha   90.00
_cell.angle_beta   90.00
_cell.angle_gamma   90.00
#
_symmetry.space_group_name_H-M   'P 1'
#
loop_
_entity.id
_entity.type
_entity.pdbx_description
1 polymer ?
#
loop_
_entity_poly.entity_id
_entity_poly.type
_entity_poly.pdbx_seq_one_letter_code
_entity_poly.pdbx_strand_id
1 'polypeptide(L)'
;MFKTSQLAPTAKIMAQQLAVIALVVVIGTIIDWIVHQSREEFAVPFIYFPNKIIFGVFWGFIALRIMKYFTRNPYWLAAWVFFWVALILQTKYFWQGYELWFVWLFMLLHWLMFLAPALVIFPKNKHIII
;
A
#
# COMPACT_ATOMS: atom_id res chain seq x y z
N MET A 1 0.96 17.30 24.08
CA MET A 1 0.29 16.50 25.15
C MET A 1 -0.56 15.43 24.46
N PHE A 2 -0.01 14.25 24.21
CA PHE A 2 -0.74 13.16 23.54
C PHE A 2 -1.55 12.39 24.60
N LYS A 3 -2.83 12.76 24.76
CA LYS A 3 -3.80 11.86 25.40
C LYS A 3 -4.11 10.75 24.40
N THR A 4 -3.62 9.55 24.64
CA THR A 4 -4.10 8.35 23.93
C THR A 4 -4.33 7.23 24.91
N SER A 5 -5.42 7.30 25.68
CA SER A 5 -6.18 6.07 25.97
C SER A 5 -7.09 5.80 24.77
N GLN A 6 -6.50 5.56 23.59
CA GLN A 6 -7.29 5.01 22.49
C GLN A 6 -7.50 3.54 22.82
N LEU A 7 -8.72 3.21 23.23
CA LEU A 7 -9.18 1.82 23.31
C LEU A 7 -8.79 1.12 22.01
N ALA A 8 -8.28 -0.11 22.12
CA ALA A 8 -7.92 -0.90 20.96
C ALA A 8 -9.13 -0.95 19.99
N PRO A 9 -8.91 -0.76 18.68
CA PRO A 9 -10.00 -0.78 17.72
C PRO A 9 -10.70 -2.14 17.79
N THR A 10 -12.02 -2.12 17.73
CA THR A 10 -12.81 -3.36 17.74
C THR A 10 -12.46 -4.21 16.52
N ALA A 11 -12.63 -5.53 16.62
CA ALA A 11 -12.39 -6.46 15.51
C ALA A 11 -13.16 -6.04 14.24
N LYS A 12 -14.37 -5.48 14.40
CA LYS A 12 -15.17 -4.92 13.30
C LYS A 12 -14.45 -3.77 12.58
N ILE A 13 -13.92 -2.79 13.31
CA ILE A 13 -13.18 -1.67 12.72
C ILE A 13 -11.89 -2.16 12.05
N MET A 14 -11.20 -3.12 12.66
CA MET A 14 -10.00 -3.72 12.08
C MET A 14 -10.29 -4.42 10.74
N ALA A 15 -11.38 -5.20 10.67
CA ALA A 15 -11.83 -5.85 9.44
C ALA A 15 -12.20 -4.82 8.35
N GLN A 16 -12.88 -3.74 8.71
CA GLN A 16 -13.20 -2.66 7.76
C GLN A 16 -11.93 -1.96 7.25
N GLN A 17 -10.95 -1.72 8.12
CA GLN A 17 -9.65 -1.16 7.71
C GLN A 17 -8.91 -2.09 6.74
N LEU A 18 -8.88 -3.40 7.02
CA LEU A 18 -8.33 -4.41 6.12
C LEU A 18 -9.04 -4.40 4.76
N ALA A 19 -10.37 -4.35 4.74
CA ALA A 19 -11.15 -4.30 3.52
C ALA A 19 -10.85 -3.05 2.68
N VAL A 20 -10.72 -1.88 3.33
CA VAL A 20 -10.35 -0.63 2.64
C VAL A 20 -8.94 -0.72 2.04
N ILE A 21 -7.97 -1.26 2.78
CA ILE A 21 -6.61 -1.46 2.27
C ILE A 21 -6.62 -2.46 1.10
N ALA A 22 -7.33 -3.58 1.25
CA ALA A 22 -7.46 -4.58 0.19
C ALA A 22 -8.04 -3.99 -1.09
N LEU A 23 -9.08 -3.16 -1.00
CA LEU A 23 -9.64 -2.48 -2.16
C LEU A 23 -8.60 -1.62 -2.88
N VAL A 24 -7.83 -0.81 -2.14
CA VAL A 24 -6.78 0.04 -2.72
C VAL A 24 -5.70 -0.80 -3.38
N VAL A 25 -5.23 -1.85 -2.69
CA VAL A 25 -4.16 -2.72 -3.18
C VAL A 25 -4.61 -3.47 -4.44
N VAL A 26 -5.83 -3.98 -4.48
CA VAL A 26 -6.38 -4.66 -5.67
C VAL A 26 -6.43 -3.70 -6.86
N ILE A 27 -6.96 -2.48 -6.68
CA ILE A 27 -7.01 -1.49 -7.78
C ILE A 27 -5.59 -1.13 -8.24
N GLY A 28 -4.66 -0.85 -7.31
CA GLY A 28 -3.27 -0.57 -7.67
C GLY A 28 -2.59 -1.74 -8.37
N THR A 29 -2.93 -2.98 -8.01
CA THR A 29 -2.41 -4.19 -8.65
C THR A 29 -2.96 -4.37 -10.06
N ILE A 30 -4.19 -3.94 -10.34
CA ILE A 30 -4.73 -3.91 -11.71
C ILE A 30 -3.96 -2.90 -12.57
N ILE A 31 -3.65 -1.71 -12.03
CA ILE A 31 -2.83 -0.71 -12.74
C ILE A 31 -1.44 -1.29 -13.02
N ASP A 32 -0.85 -1.94 -12.02
CA ASP A 32 0.45 -2.59 -12.12
C ASP A 32 0.49 -3.71 -13.15
N TRP A 33 -0.57 -4.52 -13.24
CA TRP A 33 -0.71 -5.51 -14.30
C TRP A 33 -0.64 -4.88 -15.68
N ILE A 34 -1.32 -3.75 -15.90
CA ILE A 34 -1.25 -2.99 -17.17
C ILE A 34 0.18 -2.52 -17.44
N VAL A 35 0.88 -1.98 -16.44
CA VAL A 35 2.29 -1.55 -16.59
C VAL A 35 3.18 -2.72 -16.98
N HIS A 36 3.00 -3.88 -16.36
CA HIS A 36 3.74 -5.09 -16.69
C HIS A 36 3.40 -5.69 -18.08
N GLN A 37 2.32 -5.23 -18.74
CA GLN A 37 2.04 -5.54 -20.15
C GLN A 37 2.63 -4.51 -21.13
N SER A 38 3.11 -3.36 -20.64
CA SER A 38 3.55 -2.26 -21.51
C SER A 38 4.90 -2.47 -22.17
N ARG A 39 5.76 -3.32 -21.57
CA ARG A 39 7.11 -3.64 -22.07
C ARG A 39 7.53 -5.04 -21.64
N GLU A 40 8.27 -5.73 -22.51
CA GLU A 40 8.79 -7.08 -22.24
C GLU A 40 9.73 -7.12 -21.03
N GLU A 41 10.57 -6.08 -20.87
CA GLU A 41 11.48 -5.93 -19.72
C GLU A 41 10.76 -5.82 -18.37
N PHE A 42 9.45 -5.56 -18.37
CA PHE A 42 8.64 -5.53 -17.17
C PHE A 42 7.85 -6.84 -16.98
N ALA A 43 7.92 -7.81 -17.87
CA ALA A 43 7.06 -8.98 -17.77
C ALA A 43 7.29 -9.77 -16.46
N VAL A 44 6.20 -10.14 -15.80
CA VAL A 44 6.20 -10.98 -14.60
C VAL A 44 5.17 -12.10 -14.75
N PRO A 45 5.40 -13.30 -14.15
CA PRO A 45 4.43 -14.38 -14.21
C PRO A 45 3.15 -14.00 -13.45
N PHE A 46 1.98 -14.46 -13.91
CA PHE A 46 0.69 -14.08 -13.31
C PHE A 46 0.58 -14.32 -11.79
N ILE A 47 1.25 -15.35 -11.27
CA ILE A 47 1.30 -15.65 -9.82
C ILE A 47 1.89 -14.51 -8.97
N TYR A 48 2.61 -13.58 -9.60
CA TYR A 48 3.09 -12.35 -9.00
C TYR A 48 1.96 -11.50 -8.39
N PHE A 49 0.84 -11.33 -9.10
CA PHE A 49 -0.23 -10.41 -8.69
C PHE A 49 -0.97 -10.84 -7.42
N PRO A 50 -1.39 -12.12 -7.26
CA PRO A 50 -1.95 -12.59 -5.99
C PRO A 50 -0.98 -12.42 -4.82
N ASN A 51 0.30 -12.74 -5.02
CA ASN A 51 1.33 -12.59 -4.00
C ASN A 51 1.52 -11.11 -3.60
N LYS A 52 1.46 -10.20 -4.57
CA LYS A 52 1.52 -8.75 -4.36
C LYS A 52 0.32 -8.24 -3.58
N ILE A 53 -0.88 -8.75 -3.86
CA ILE A 53 -2.09 -8.38 -3.11
C ILE A 53 -1.95 -8.79 -1.65
N ILE A 54 -1.57 -10.05 -1.37
CA ILE A 54 -1.38 -10.53 0.00
C ILE A 54 -0.31 -9.68 0.72
N PHE A 55 0.83 -9.46 0.06
CA PHE A 55 1.92 -8.65 0.59
C PHE A 55 1.49 -7.21 0.88
N GLY A 56 0.84 -6.56 -0.08
CA GLY A 56 0.41 -5.17 0.01
C GLY A 56 -0.66 -4.95 1.07
N VAL A 57 -1.58 -5.91 1.23
CA VAL A 57 -2.61 -5.84 2.29
C VAL A 57 -1.98 -5.98 3.66
N PHE A 58 -1.11 -6.96 3.84
CA PHE A 58 -0.43 -7.20 5.12
C PHE A 58 0.42 -5.98 5.54
N TRP A 59 1.31 -5.52 4.68
CA TRP A 59 2.19 -4.39 4.98
C TRP A 59 1.44 -3.06 5.01
N GLY A 60 0.40 -2.89 4.19
CA GLY A 60 -0.45 -1.70 4.23
C GLY A 60 -1.20 -1.58 5.56
N PHE A 61 -1.64 -2.69 6.13
CA PHE A 61 -2.29 -2.70 7.44
C PHE A 61 -1.33 -2.37 8.57
N ILE A 62 -0.13 -2.96 8.57
CA ILE A 62 0.92 -2.64 9.54
C ILE A 62 1.31 -1.16 9.43
N ALA A 63 1.58 -0.68 8.22
CA ALA A 63 1.92 0.72 7.98
C ALA A 63 0.80 1.66 8.44
N LEU A 64 -0.48 1.32 8.20
CA LEU A 64 -1.60 2.13 8.70
C LEU A 64 -1.59 2.25 10.22
N ARG A 65 -1.32 1.16 10.96
CA ARG A 65 -1.22 1.21 12.43
C ARG A 65 -0.15 2.17 12.89
N ILE A 66 1.03 2.12 12.27
CA ILE A 66 2.17 2.95 12.61
C ILE A 66 1.90 4.42 12.23
N MET A 67 1.43 4.68 11.01
CA MET A 67 1.30 6.04 10.48
C MET A 67 0.21 6.88 11.18
N LYS A 68 -0.82 6.24 11.76
CA LYS A 68 -1.85 6.91 12.58
C LYS A 68 -1.31 7.62 13.81
N TYR A 69 -0.14 7.23 14.31
CA TYR A 69 0.52 7.91 15.43
C TYR A 69 1.14 9.25 15.01
N PHE A 70 1.49 9.40 13.73
CA PHE A 70 2.17 10.59 13.20
C PHE A 70 1.21 11.57 12.53
N THR A 71 0.15 11.08 11.89
CA THR A 71 -0.83 11.94 11.23
C THR A 71 -2.25 11.37 11.26
N ARG A 72 -3.21 12.28 11.34
CA ARG A 72 -4.66 12.00 11.27
C ARG A 72 -5.28 12.55 9.99
N ASN A 73 -4.49 13.14 9.11
CA ASN A 73 -4.97 13.61 7.82
C ASN A 73 -5.03 12.41 6.84
N PRO A 74 -6.19 12.13 6.21
CA PRO A 74 -6.37 10.93 5.40
C PRO A 74 -5.49 10.91 4.14
N TYR A 75 -5.15 12.07 3.57
CA TYR A 75 -4.27 12.17 2.40
C TYR A 75 -2.83 11.85 2.75
N TRP A 76 -2.34 12.38 3.88
CA TRP A 76 -1.01 12.06 4.39
C TRP A 76 -0.91 10.59 4.82
N LEU A 77 -1.96 10.05 5.44
CA LEU A 77 -2.03 8.61 5.74
C LEU A 77 -1.93 7.77 4.47
N ALA A 78 -2.68 8.10 3.42
CA ALA A 78 -2.61 7.40 2.13
C ALA A 78 -1.19 7.43 1.55
N ALA A 79 -0.59 8.62 1.46
CA ALA A 79 0.76 8.80 0.93
C ALA A 79 1.79 7.95 1.68
N TRP A 80 1.82 8.04 3.01
CA TRP A 80 2.83 7.37 3.81
C TRP A 80 2.61 5.86 3.91
N VAL A 81 1.36 5.39 4.05
CA VAL A 81 1.06 3.96 4.12
C VAL A 81 1.56 3.24 2.87
N PHE A 82 1.22 3.77 1.69
CA PHE A 82 1.60 3.11 0.45
C PHE A 82 3.03 3.39 0.03
N PHE A 83 3.66 4.46 0.52
CA PHE A 83 5.10 4.64 0.43
C PHE A 83 5.85 3.53 1.16
N TRP A 84 5.44 3.21 2.40
CA TRP A 84 6.01 2.10 3.16
C TRP A 84 5.83 0.75 2.46
N VAL A 85 4.65 0.47 1.90
CA VAL A 85 4.41 -0.75 1.13
C VAL A 85 5.35 -0.85 -0.06
N ALA A 86 5.48 0.23 -0.86
CA ALA A 86 6.37 0.27 -2.00
C ALA A 86 7.85 0.12 -1.60
N LEU A 87 8.27 0.80 -0.52
CA LEU A 87 9.63 0.72 -0.01
C LEU A 87 10.00 -0.70 0.40
N ILE A 88 9.18 -1.37 1.22
CA ILE A 88 9.46 -2.74 1.67
C ILE A 88 9.45 -3.72 0.50
N LEU A 89 8.52 -3.54 -0.44
CA LEU A 89 8.45 -4.34 -1.67
C LEU A 89 9.73 -4.20 -2.50
N GLN A 90 10.25 -2.98 -2.65
CA GLN A 90 11.47 -2.73 -3.41
C GLN A 90 12.73 -3.17 -2.71
N THR A 91 12.80 -3.04 -1.38
CA THR A 91 13.89 -3.63 -0.60
C THR A 91 13.97 -5.14 -0.81
N LYS A 92 12.81 -5.83 -0.87
CA LYS A 92 12.76 -7.25 -1.22
C LYS A 92 13.32 -7.50 -2.63
N TYR A 93 12.95 -6.72 -3.64
CA TYR A 93 13.46 -6.93 -5.01
C TYR A 93 14.95 -6.63 -5.12
N PHE A 94 15.44 -5.61 -4.42
CA PHE A 94 16.88 -5.35 -4.33
C PHE A 94 17.65 -6.57 -3.79
N TRP A 95 17.16 -7.19 -2.70
CA TRP A 95 17.76 -8.42 -2.17
C TRP A 95 17.61 -9.64 -3.07
N GLN A 96 16.66 -9.64 -4.00
CA GLN A 96 16.50 -10.68 -5.02
C GLN A 96 17.43 -10.49 -6.22
N GLY A 97 18.26 -9.44 -6.23
CA GLY A 97 19.24 -9.18 -7.28
C GLY A 97 18.70 -8.40 -8.49
N TYR A 98 17.56 -7.72 -8.35
CA TYR A 98 17.07 -6.83 -9.39
C TYR A 98 17.97 -5.61 -9.54
N GLU A 99 18.12 -5.16 -10.79
CA GLU A 99 18.92 -3.99 -11.13
C GLU A 99 18.45 -2.72 -10.39
N LEU A 100 19.38 -1.90 -9.93
CA LEU A 100 19.09 -0.70 -9.13
C LEU A 100 18.12 0.25 -9.85
N TRP A 101 18.30 0.48 -11.15
CA TRP A 101 17.43 1.35 -11.93
C TRP A 101 15.98 0.85 -11.93
N PHE A 102 15.78 -0.47 -12.01
CA PHE A 102 14.48 -1.13 -11.98
C PHE A 102 13.84 -0.97 -10.60
N VAL A 103 14.61 -1.23 -9.54
CA VAL A 103 14.17 -1.07 -8.15
C VAL A 103 13.69 0.36 -7.88
N TRP A 104 14.45 1.38 -8.30
CA TRP A 104 14.08 2.78 -8.11
C TRP A 104 12.86 3.18 -8.93
N LEU A 105 12.82 2.79 -10.21
CA LEU A 105 11.68 3.06 -11.08
C LEU A 105 10.39 2.45 -10.50
N PHE A 106 10.42 1.17 -10.15
CA PHE A 106 9.27 0.49 -9.60
C PHE A 106 8.96 0.90 -8.16
N MET A 107 9.88 1.52 -7.42
CA MET A 107 9.56 2.16 -6.13
C MET A 107 8.56 3.29 -6.34
N LEU A 108 8.89 4.19 -7.27
CA LEU A 108 8.05 5.32 -7.61
C LEU A 108 6.74 4.86 -8.24
N LEU A 109 6.80 3.94 -9.21
CA LEU A 109 5.61 3.45 -9.89
C LEU A 109 4.66 2.73 -8.92
N HIS A 110 5.14 1.77 -8.11
CA HIS A 110 4.27 1.09 -7.14
C HIS A 110 3.64 2.07 -6.15
N TRP A 111 4.42 3.03 -5.66
CA TRP A 111 3.88 4.04 -4.75
C TRP A 111 2.74 4.82 -5.42
N LEU A 112 2.93 5.33 -6.63
CA LEU A 112 1.92 6.09 -7.36
C LEU A 112 0.68 5.24 -7.71
N MET A 113 0.87 3.99 -8.12
CA MET A 113 -0.23 3.08 -8.46
C MET A 113 -1.14 2.75 -7.28
N PHE A 114 -0.58 2.65 -6.06
CA PHE A 114 -1.39 2.51 -4.86
C PHE A 114 -1.92 3.85 -4.35
N LEU A 115 -1.14 4.92 -4.48
CA LEU A 115 -1.52 6.26 -4.02
C LEU A 115 -2.74 6.79 -4.76
N ALA A 116 -2.82 6.62 -6.08
CA ALA A 116 -3.94 7.11 -6.89
C ALA A 116 -5.32 6.63 -6.38
N PRO A 117 -5.59 5.32 -6.21
CA PRO A 117 -6.82 4.86 -5.58
C PRO A 117 -6.92 5.24 -4.10
N ALA A 118 -5.82 5.29 -3.35
CA ALA A 118 -5.82 5.66 -1.94
C ALA A 118 -6.30 7.09 -1.70
N LEU A 119 -5.90 8.05 -2.53
CA LEU A 119 -6.30 9.45 -2.43
C LEU A 119 -7.81 9.66 -2.59
N VAL A 120 -8.49 8.73 -3.27
CA VAL A 120 -9.96 8.73 -3.40
C VAL A 120 -10.61 7.99 -2.23
N ILE A 121 -10.08 6.83 -1.86
CA ILE A 121 -10.73 5.90 -0.93
C ILE A 121 -10.52 6.31 0.53
N PHE A 122 -9.30 6.72 0.94
CA PHE A 122 -9.00 7.05 2.33
C PHE A 122 -9.85 8.22 2.87
N PRO A 123 -9.98 9.36 2.16
CA PRO A 123 -10.80 10.47 2.65
C PRO A 123 -12.29 10.11 2.79
N LYS A 124 -12.85 9.33 1.84
CA LYS A 124 -14.24 8.85 1.89
C LYS A 124 -14.49 7.91 3.08
N ASN A 125 -13.45 7.17 3.49
CA ASN A 125 -13.52 6.21 4.59
C ASN A 125 -12.82 6.70 5.86
N LYS A 126 -12.66 8.02 6.04
CA LYS A 126 -11.89 8.61 7.16
C LYS A 126 -12.34 8.13 8.55
N HIS A 127 -13.65 7.88 8.72
CA HIS A 127 -14.24 7.42 9.98
C HIS A 127 -13.88 5.96 10.34
N ILE A 128 -13.48 5.16 9.35
CA ILE A 128 -12.92 3.82 9.52
C ILE A 128 -11.40 3.92 9.64
N ILE A 129 -10.79 4.77 8.81
CA ILE A 129 -9.33 4.85 8.63
C ILE A 129 -8.63 5.64 9.73
N ILE A 130 -9.29 6.51 10.49
CA ILE A 130 -8.65 7.31 11.56
C ILE A 130 -9.17 6.87 12.91
#